data_AF-A0AAD9X7D4-F1
#
_entry.id   AF-A0AAD9X7D4-F1
#
_cell.length_a   1.000
_cell.length_b   1.000
_cell.length_c   1.000
_cell.angle_alpha   90.00
_cell.angle_beta   90.00
_cell.angle_gamma   90.00
#
_symmetry.space_group_name_H-M   'P 1'
#
loop_
_entity.id
_entity.type
_entity.pdbx_description
1 polymer ?
#
loop_
_entity_poly.entity_id
_entity_poly.type
_entity_poly.pdbx_seq_one_letter_code
_entity_poly.pdbx_strand_id
1 'polypeptide(L)'
;MSAWVDLQVRLLKNKTIDKDIQEKINNERERWKKVLIMIIVVVKNLAKNNLAFRGKNEKIYEENNGNFLSLIKMIAEFDPTMQEHDRRIKNGEILNYYLGHNIQNELIQMLALEIKNSIIKKVKDVKYFSVIFDCTPDARYQE
;
A
#
# COMPACT_ATOMS: atom_id res chain seq x y z
N MET A 1 -21.99 -39.95 18.85
CA MET A 1 -22.53 -38.57 18.87
C MET A 1 -21.63 -37.59 19.66
N SER A 2 -20.70 -38.05 20.50
CA SER A 2 -19.83 -37.20 21.33
C SER A 2 -18.68 -36.49 20.59
N ALA A 3 -18.07 -37.11 19.57
CA ALA A 3 -16.92 -36.54 18.86
C ALA A 3 -17.25 -35.26 18.07
N TRP A 4 -18.45 -35.19 17.48
CA TRP A 4 -18.93 -34.00 16.77
C TRP A 4 -19.19 -32.83 17.72
N VAL A 5 -19.74 -33.10 18.90
CA VAL A 5 -19.95 -32.09 19.95
C VAL A 5 -18.61 -31.61 20.50
N ASP A 6 -17.64 -32.50 20.73
CA ASP A 6 -16.29 -32.12 21.16
C ASP A 6 -15.57 -31.25 20.10
N LEU A 7 -15.66 -31.61 18.81
CA LEU A 7 -15.12 -30.80 17.72
C LEU A 7 -15.76 -29.41 17.67
N GLN A 8 -17.09 -29.32 17.77
CA GLN A 8 -17.81 -28.05 17.80
C GLN A 8 -17.34 -27.16 18.97
N VAL A 9 -17.20 -27.74 20.17
CA VAL A 9 -16.71 -27.03 21.35
C VAL A 9 -15.26 -26.58 21.18
N ARG A 10 -14.40 -27.39 20.55
CA ARG A 10 -13.00 -27.03 20.27
C ARG A 10 -12.89 -25.93 19.22
N LEU A 11 -13.71 -25.95 18.17
CA LEU A 11 -13.80 -24.89 17.17
C LEU A 11 -14.23 -23.56 17.81
N LEU A 12 -15.30 -23.57 18.62
CA LEU A 12 -15.77 -22.38 19.35
C LEU A 12 -14.73 -21.82 20.32
N LYS A 13 -13.89 -22.68 20.91
CA LYS A 13 -12.84 -22.29 21.86
C LYS A 13 -11.48 -22.02 21.20
N ASN A 14 -11.37 -22.09 19.87
CA ASN A 14 -10.10 -22.02 19.14
C ASN A 14 -9.03 -22.98 19.75
N LYS A 15 -9.43 -24.21 20.07
CA LYS A 15 -8.56 -25.28 20.60
C LYS A 15 -8.45 -26.43 19.60
N THR A 16 -8.27 -26.08 18.34
CA THR A 16 -8.03 -27.03 17.26
C THR A 16 -6.55 -27.39 17.16
N ILE A 17 -6.23 -28.48 16.48
CA ILE A 17 -4.84 -28.94 16.27
C ILE A 17 -4.03 -27.90 15.49
N ASP A 18 -4.68 -27.14 14.62
CA ASP A 18 -4.08 -26.10 13.79
C ASP A 18 -4.07 -24.70 14.44
N LYS A 19 -4.51 -24.55 15.70
CA LYS A 19 -4.58 -23.24 16.38
C LYS A 19 -3.29 -22.43 16.25
N ASP A 20 -2.15 -23.04 16.56
CA ASP A 20 -0.85 -22.35 16.54
C ASP A 20 -0.44 -21.94 15.11
N ILE A 21 -0.86 -22.72 14.11
CA ILE A 21 -0.66 -22.40 12.69
C ILE A 21 -1.54 -21.20 12.31
N GLN A 22 -2.82 -21.22 12.69
CA GLN A 22 -3.75 -20.11 12.44
C GLN A 22 -3.29 -18.82 13.09
N GLU A 23 -2.77 -18.89 14.32
CA GLU A 23 -2.23 -17.74 15.03
C GLU A 23 -1.03 -17.13 14.28
N LYS A 24 -0.09 -17.96 13.81
CA LYS A 24 1.04 -17.49 12.98
C LYS A 24 0.58 -16.84 11.67
N ILE A 25 -0.40 -17.43 10.98
CA ILE A 25 -0.98 -16.87 9.74
C ILE A 25 -1.62 -15.51 10.03
N ASN A 26 -2.39 -15.41 11.10
CA ASN A 26 -3.04 -14.15 11.48
C ASN A 26 -2.02 -13.08 11.87
N ASN A 27 -0.95 -13.43 12.59
CA ASN A 27 0.12 -12.50 12.93
C ASN A 27 0.82 -11.96 11.68
N GLU A 28 1.12 -12.82 10.70
CA GLU A 28 1.69 -12.38 9.41
C GLU A 28 0.70 -11.52 8.61
N ARG A 29 -0.60 -11.85 8.63
CA ARG A 29 -1.63 -11.02 8.00
C ARG A 29 -1.68 -9.63 8.60
N GLU A 30 -1.68 -9.51 9.92
CA GLU A 30 -1.69 -8.20 10.60
C GLU A 30 -0.40 -7.41 10.35
N ARG A 31 0.76 -8.10 10.29
CA ARG A 31 2.03 -7.48 9.89
C ARG A 31 1.93 -6.89 8.47
N TRP A 32 1.47 -7.67 7.50
CA TRP A 32 1.32 -7.20 6.11
C TRP A 32 0.33 -6.06 5.96
N LYS A 33 -0.78 -6.05 6.73
CA LYS A 33 -1.71 -4.92 6.77
C LYS A 33 -1.01 -3.63 7.21
N LYS A 34 -0.21 -3.70 8.28
CA LYS A 34 0.55 -2.53 8.77
C LYS A 34 1.56 -2.03 7.73
N VAL A 35 2.30 -2.93 7.08
CA VAL A 35 3.22 -2.59 5.98
C VAL A 35 2.49 -1.87 4.85
N LEU A 36 1.35 -2.41 4.40
CA LEU A 36 0.54 -1.82 3.33
C LEU A 36 0.02 -0.43 3.71
N ILE A 37 -0.42 -0.23 4.95
CA ILE A 37 -0.86 1.09 5.44
C ILE A 37 0.26 2.11 5.30
N MET A 38 1.49 1.76 5.71
CA MET A 38 2.63 2.68 5.62
C MET A 38 3.01 3.00 4.17
N ILE A 39 2.98 2.00 3.29
CA ILE A 39 3.19 2.20 1.85
C ILE A 39 2.14 3.18 1.29
N ILE A 40 0.85 2.98 1.61
CA ILE A 40 -0.24 3.87 1.16
C ILE A 40 -0.03 5.30 1.70
N VAL A 41 0.41 5.46 2.95
CA VAL A 41 0.71 6.78 3.54
C VAL A 41 1.82 7.49 2.76
N VAL A 42 2.89 6.78 2.39
CA VAL A 42 3.98 7.33 1.56
C VAL A 42 3.45 7.75 0.19
N VAL A 43 2.68 6.89 -0.49
CA VAL A 43 2.07 7.21 -1.80
C VAL A 43 1.19 8.46 -1.71
N LYS A 44 0.32 8.55 -0.70
CA LYS A 44 -0.55 9.71 -0.49
C LYS A 44 0.24 10.99 -0.23
N ASN A 45 1.31 10.92 0.57
CA ASN A 45 2.16 12.08 0.86
C ASN A 45 2.81 12.61 -0.41
N LEU A 46 3.46 11.74 -1.19
CA LEU A 46 4.14 12.14 -2.42
C LEU A 46 3.16 12.70 -3.45
N ALA A 47 2.02 12.04 -3.65
CA ALA A 47 0.98 12.51 -4.57
C ALA A 47 0.42 13.88 -4.17
N LYS A 48 0.11 14.08 -2.88
CA LYS A 48 -0.44 15.34 -2.37
C LYS A 48 0.53 16.52 -2.56
N ASN A 49 1.82 16.27 -2.43
CA ASN A 49 2.86 17.29 -2.54
C ASN A 49 3.47 17.41 -3.94
N ASN A 50 2.92 16.70 -4.94
CA ASN A 50 3.43 16.65 -6.31
C ASN A 50 4.92 16.27 -6.40
N LEU A 51 5.37 15.36 -5.51
CA LEU A 51 6.74 14.90 -5.46
C LEU A 51 6.95 13.69 -6.37
N ALA A 52 8.09 13.65 -7.07
CA ALA A 52 8.46 12.48 -7.86
C ALA A 52 8.60 11.24 -6.98
N PHE A 53 8.06 10.10 -7.42
CA PHE A 53 8.10 8.85 -6.66
C PHE A 53 9.41 8.10 -6.88
N ARG A 54 9.83 8.04 -8.15
CA ARG A 54 10.90 7.17 -8.64
C ARG A 54 12.19 7.95 -8.84
N GLY A 55 13.29 7.24 -8.71
CA GLY A 55 14.59 7.67 -9.17
C GLY A 55 15.05 6.83 -10.35
N LYS A 56 16.36 6.79 -10.58
CA LYS A 56 16.99 5.98 -11.63
C LYS A 56 17.05 4.49 -11.25
N ASN A 57 17.08 4.19 -9.95
CA ASN A 57 17.19 2.82 -9.42
C ASN A 57 15.93 2.42 -8.66
N GLU A 58 15.61 1.13 -8.68
CA GLU A 58 14.42 0.58 -8.00
C GLU A 58 14.76 -0.24 -6.75
N LYS A 59 16.03 -0.28 -6.37
CA LYS A 59 16.49 -1.02 -5.19
C LYS A 59 16.65 -0.12 -3.98
N ILE A 60 16.17 -0.61 -2.84
CA ILE A 60 16.37 0.04 -1.56
C ILE A 60 17.86 -0.01 -1.26
N TYR A 61 18.42 1.11 -0.78
CA TYR A 61 19.85 1.33 -0.50
C TYR A 61 20.77 1.60 -1.70
N GLU A 62 20.29 1.53 -2.94
CA GLU A 62 21.05 2.09 -4.05
C GLU A 62 20.84 3.60 -4.13
N GLU A 63 21.86 4.33 -4.58
CA GLU A 63 21.74 5.77 -4.81
C GLU A 63 20.67 6.06 -5.86
N ASN A 64 20.06 7.24 -5.79
CA ASN A 64 19.04 7.69 -6.74
C ASN A 64 17.83 6.72 -6.85
N ASN A 65 17.38 6.18 -5.72
CA ASN A 65 16.23 5.26 -5.66
C ASN A 65 14.85 5.95 -5.50
N GLY A 66 14.84 7.28 -5.54
CA GLY A 66 13.62 8.11 -5.52
C GLY A 66 13.07 8.39 -4.13
N ASN A 67 12.11 9.30 -4.05
CA ASN A 67 11.53 9.74 -2.77
C ASN A 67 10.71 8.63 -2.11
N PHE A 68 10.09 7.74 -2.89
CA PHE A 68 9.29 6.63 -2.36
C PHE A 68 10.14 5.68 -1.50
N LEU A 69 11.24 5.16 -2.04
CA LEU A 69 12.12 4.25 -1.31
C LEU A 69 12.90 4.96 -0.20
N SER A 70 13.23 6.25 -0.39
CA SER A 70 13.86 7.08 0.64
C SER A 70 12.97 7.27 1.88
N LEU A 71 11.67 7.55 1.69
CA LEU A 71 10.70 7.65 2.79
C LEU A 71 10.44 6.31 3.47
N ILE A 72 10.38 5.22 2.70
CA ILE A 72 10.24 3.87 3.26
C ILE A 72 11.44 3.51 4.15
N LYS A 73 12.66 3.82 3.70
CA LYS A 73 13.89 3.65 4.50
C LYS A 73 13.81 4.48 5.79
N MET A 74 13.40 5.75 5.70
CA MET A 74 13.24 6.61 6.88
C MET A 74 12.23 6.03 7.89
N ILE A 75 11.09 5.50 7.42
CA ILE A 75 10.10 4.88 8.32
C ILE A 75 10.69 3.63 8.99
N ALA A 76 11.45 2.81 8.25
CA ALA A 76 12.08 1.61 8.78
C ALA A 76 13.13 1.88 9.87
N GLU A 77 13.63 3.12 10.00
CA GLU A 77 14.53 3.51 11.09
C GLU A 77 13.81 3.62 12.45
N PHE A 78 12.50 3.86 12.46
CA PHE A 78 11.73 4.14 13.68
C PHE A 78 10.57 3.16 13.92
N ASP A 79 10.00 2.57 12.86
CA ASP A 79 8.87 1.65 12.98
C ASP A 79 9.34 0.18 13.01
N PRO A 80 9.05 -0.59 14.07
CA PRO A 80 9.48 -1.99 14.18
C PRO A 80 8.93 -2.91 13.08
N THR A 81 7.73 -2.62 12.56
CA THR A 81 7.12 -3.45 11.50
C THR A 81 7.85 -3.26 10.18
N MET A 82 8.20 -2.02 9.84
CA MET A 82 8.96 -1.70 8.64
C MET A 82 10.44 -2.07 8.78
N GLN A 83 11.01 -1.98 9.99
CA GLN A 83 12.35 -2.48 10.25
C GLN A 83 12.44 -3.99 9.99
N GLU A 84 11.48 -4.77 10.50
CA GLU A 84 11.41 -6.21 10.24
C GLU A 84 11.15 -6.50 8.75
N HIS A 85 10.30 -5.70 8.10
CA HIS A 85 10.05 -5.83 6.66
C HIS A 85 11.35 -5.63 5.85
N ASP A 86 12.10 -4.58 6.16
CA ASP A 86 13.40 -4.30 5.54
C ASP A 86 14.44 -5.40 5.80
N ARG A 87 14.53 -5.90 7.05
CA ARG A 87 15.39 -7.04 7.39
C ARG A 87 15.10 -8.26 6.52
N ARG A 88 13.82 -8.60 6.34
CA ARG A 88 13.39 -9.74 5.51
C ARG A 88 13.74 -9.54 4.04
N ILE A 89 13.67 -8.31 3.52
CA ILE A 89 14.10 -8.00 2.15
C ILE A 89 15.61 -8.25 2.00
N LYS A 90 16.42 -7.70 2.91
CA LYS A 90 17.89 -7.87 2.88
C LYS A 90 18.33 -9.32 2.96
N ASN A 91 17.63 -10.11 3.77
CA ASN A 91 17.93 -11.53 3.94
C ASN A 91 17.35 -12.42 2.83
N GLY A 92 16.59 -11.88 1.88
CA GLY A 92 15.93 -12.67 0.84
C GLY A 92 14.80 -13.58 1.36
N GLU A 93 14.27 -13.30 2.55
CA GLU A 93 13.19 -14.08 3.18
C GLU A 93 11.83 -13.81 2.51
N ILE A 94 11.69 -12.68 1.82
CA ILE A 94 10.48 -12.32 1.07
C ILE A 94 10.82 -11.93 -0.37
N LEU A 95 10.11 -12.53 -1.32
CA LEU A 95 10.24 -12.25 -2.75
C LEU A 95 9.42 -11.01 -3.16
N ASN A 96 8.20 -10.89 -2.63
CA ASN A 96 7.27 -9.81 -2.96
C ASN A 96 7.22 -8.81 -1.82
N TYR A 97 8.00 -7.73 -1.93
CA TYR A 97 8.15 -6.72 -0.88
C TYR A 97 7.19 -5.54 -1.02
N TYR A 98 6.40 -5.46 -2.10
CA TYR A 98 5.41 -4.41 -2.38
C TYR A 98 5.97 -2.98 -2.53
N LEU A 99 7.27 -2.85 -2.84
CA LEU A 99 7.92 -1.53 -3.01
C LEU A 99 8.29 -1.23 -4.47
N GLY A 100 8.08 -2.19 -5.38
CA GLY A 100 8.35 -2.03 -6.81
C GLY A 100 7.37 -1.07 -7.52
N HIS A 101 7.77 -0.61 -8.70
CA HIS A 101 7.03 0.38 -9.47
C HIS A 101 5.59 -0.04 -9.83
N ASN A 102 5.35 -1.34 -10.03
CA ASN A 102 4.02 -1.87 -10.34
C ASN A 102 3.03 -1.60 -9.22
N ILE A 103 3.41 -1.90 -7.98
CA ILE A 103 2.56 -1.62 -6.80
C ILE A 103 2.37 -0.13 -6.59
N GLN A 104 3.41 0.68 -6.82
CA GLN A 104 3.28 2.13 -6.77
C GLN A 104 2.23 2.62 -7.78
N ASN A 105 2.27 2.14 -9.03
CA ASN A 105 1.29 2.50 -10.07
C ASN A 105 -0.12 2.06 -9.71
N GLU A 106 -0.29 0.83 -9.23
CA GLU A 106 -1.59 0.30 -8.83
C GLU A 106 -2.21 1.15 -7.72
N LEU A 107 -1.45 1.48 -6.67
CA LEU A 107 -1.92 2.32 -5.58
C LEU A 107 -2.27 3.74 -6.05
N ILE A 108 -1.47 4.32 -6.95
CA ILE A 108 -1.77 5.63 -7.54
C ILE A 108 -3.09 5.57 -8.33
N GLN A 109 -3.30 4.53 -9.13
CA GLN A 109 -4.54 4.34 -9.91
C GLN A 109 -5.75 4.15 -9.01
N MET A 110 -5.64 3.34 -7.94
CA MET A 110 -6.71 3.14 -6.97
C MET A 110 -7.09 4.45 -6.26
N LEU A 111 -6.10 5.23 -5.83
CA LEU A 111 -6.35 6.54 -5.21
C LEU A 111 -6.99 7.51 -6.19
N ALA A 112 -6.52 7.56 -7.44
CA ALA A 112 -7.08 8.41 -8.47
C ALA A 112 -8.54 8.04 -8.79
N LEU A 113 -8.86 6.74 -8.85
CA LEU A 113 -10.21 6.25 -9.04
C LEU A 113 -11.14 6.67 -7.91
N GLU A 114 -10.70 6.52 -6.66
CA GLU A 114 -11.51 6.89 -5.49
C GLU A 114 -11.76 8.41 -5.44
N ILE A 115 -10.74 9.22 -5.73
CA ILE A 115 -10.89 10.68 -5.83
C ILE A 115 -11.89 11.04 -6.94
N LYS A 116 -11.75 10.44 -8.13
CA LYS A 116 -12.68 10.64 -9.24
C LYS A 116 -14.11 10.29 -8.85
N ASN A 117 -14.34 9.14 -8.22
CA ASN A 117 -15.66 8.72 -7.77
C ASN A 117 -16.25 9.68 -6.74
N SER A 118 -15.42 10.16 -5.80
CA SER A 118 -15.82 11.17 -4.81
C SER A 118 -16.25 12.49 -5.47
N ILE A 119 -15.49 12.96 -6.47
CA ILE A 119 -15.85 14.17 -7.23
C ILE A 119 -17.16 13.96 -7.99
N ILE A 120 -17.30 12.84 -8.71
CA ILE A 120 -18.53 12.51 -9.46
C ILE A 120 -19.74 12.48 -8.53
N LYS A 121 -19.62 11.87 -7.35
CA LYS A 121 -20.68 11.85 -6.35
C LYS A 121 -21.09 13.27 -5.95
N LYS A 122 -20.12 14.11 -5.60
CA LYS A 122 -20.39 15.52 -5.25
C LYS A 122 -21.07 16.30 -6.37
N VAL A 123 -20.66 16.08 -7.62
CA VAL A 123 -21.28 16.72 -8.80
C VAL A 123 -22.72 16.26 -9.00
N LYS A 124 -23.00 14.97 -8.80
CA LYS A 124 -24.37 14.42 -8.90
C LYS A 124 -25.30 14.92 -7.79
N ASP A 125 -24.76 15.23 -6.62
CA ASP A 125 -25.54 15.66 -5.46
C ASP A 125 -25.92 17.15 -5.49
N VAL A 126 -25.30 17.96 -6.36
CA VAL A 126 -25.57 19.41 -6.45
C VAL A 126 -26.51 19.76 -7.60
N LYS A 127 -27.35 20.79 -7.39
CA LYS A 127 -28.29 21.28 -8.42
C LYS A 127 -27.60 22.00 -9.58
N TYR A 128 -26.49 22.69 -9.29
CA TYR A 128 -25.76 23.50 -10.25
C TYR A 128 -24.25 23.27 -10.08
N PHE A 129 -23.54 23.18 -11.20
CA PHE A 129 -22.08 23.13 -11.26
C PHE A 129 -21.62 23.88 -12.51
N SER A 130 -20.38 24.38 -12.51
CA SER A 130 -19.75 25.02 -13.66
C SER A 130 -18.53 24.23 -14.11
N VAL A 131 -18.30 24.16 -15.41
CA VAL A 131 -17.08 23.58 -16.01
C VAL A 131 -16.28 24.70 -16.63
N ILE A 132 -15.04 24.87 -16.18
CA ILE A 132 -14.07 25.81 -16.77
C ILE A 132 -13.11 24.98 -17.62
N PHE A 133 -12.91 25.40 -18.85
CA PHE A 133 -12.00 24.76 -19.79
C PHE A 133 -10.81 25.69 -20.01
N ASP A 134 -9.63 25.26 -19.60
CA ASP A 134 -8.37 25.96 -19.80
C ASP A 134 -7.53 25.20 -20.83
N CYS A 135 -7.14 25.88 -21.91
CA CYS A 135 -6.34 25.33 -22.98
C CYS A 135 -5.03 26.09 -23.07
N THR A 136 -3.94 25.44 -22.69
CA THR A 136 -2.59 25.95 -22.94
C THR A 136 -1.99 25.19 -24.13
N PRO A 137 -1.73 25.84 -25.28
CA PRO A 137 -1.05 25.19 -26.39
C PRO A 137 0.39 24.86 -26.00
N ASP A 138 0.83 23.63 -26.26
CA ASP A 138 2.23 23.23 -26.05
C ASP A 138 3.10 23.77 -27.20
N ALA A 139 3.83 24.84 -26.92
CA ALA A 139 4.68 25.52 -27.92
C ALA A 139 5.85 24.64 -28.45
N ARG A 140 6.05 23.43 -27.91
CA ARG A 140 7.12 22.51 -28.33
C ARG A 140 6.74 21.59 -29.49
N TYR A 141 5.46 21.49 -29.85
CA TYR A 141 5.00 20.74 -31.01
C TYR A 141 4.65 21.72 -32.13
N GLN A 142 5.58 21.94 -33.05
CA GLN A 142 5.29 22.51 -34.37
C GLN A 142 4.80 21.36 -35.27
N GLU A 143 3.58 21.48 -35.80
CA GLU A 143 3.07 20.63 -36.89
C GLU A 143 3.83 20.87 -38.19
#